data_AF-A0A3M3EY30-F1
#
_entry.id   AF-A0A3M3EY30-F1
#
_cell.length_a   1.000
_cell.length_b   1.000
_cell.length_c   1.000
_cell.angle_alpha   90.00
_cell.angle_beta   90.00
_cell.angle_gamma   90.00
#
_symmetry.space_group_name_H-M   'P 1'
#
loop_
_entity.id
_entity.type
_entity.pdbx_description
1 polymer ?
#
loop_
_entity_poly.entity_id
_entity_poly.type
_entity_poly.pdbx_seq_one_letter_code
_entity_poly.pdbx_strand_id
1 'polypeptide(L)'
;MIQDFDFSNEIECGVEVYYDDYIILGEGQLSFGGGNFICIQLDLNSNFRVPQRKLPTLKAKTKEGRHFTLFNCEIEDLLLYAGFIACGNVKAGISEFHVKYEELSDWFLHGQYIVGELGESVSWKNSAPQLSITIKMADENFALKTETFSSLTRRGEDHVIHEHTRFIFERAGGVFSVEELREKSFELSTLLSLLTATPVSIANVWVGFGVGYPIPIYFPAFKKIDRGSSSGAYWLSCLTQRHSLDDKWQSIFNRFYTSSYRKTSWVRLAGMQRYEGFWEFKVLGYVSLLDEYVSTYAEIANQKLTKTESKKVTKFKEQIKLLKKPLNKYQIKDMESLIESIFVTSRELTFREKYYYAENLTDESIRRIINLSDDDFSLIKRIRDKIAHGAAPDLSDTSYQELHIIVEKIALLMTYWAHSDLGFSPSDFAAALKYTHNRLKFNQGLDKIHLDRITNSAEFIKVSESLFEGFASGQVSIINACFIQNSEGELVYSERHKDMYNAWINDRARTSNQVIDAFGSESERATAVDSLYLECGEKSIRLHMAYIIKGV
;
A
#
# COMPACT_ATOMS: atom_id res chain seq x y z
N MET A 1 2.11 -34.58 10.51
CA MET A 1 1.95 -33.45 9.56
C MET A 1 0.95 -32.52 10.20
N ILE A 2 1.38 -31.37 10.72
CA ILE A 2 0.44 -30.40 11.30
C ILE A 2 -0.35 -29.84 10.12
N GLN A 3 -1.63 -30.17 10.05
CA GLN A 3 -2.54 -29.49 9.13
C GLN A 3 -2.44 -28.00 9.43
N ASP A 4 -2.18 -27.17 8.42
CA ASP A 4 -2.33 -25.72 8.53
C ASP A 4 -3.74 -25.47 9.09
N PHE A 5 -3.82 -25.06 10.35
CA PHE A 5 -5.09 -24.86 11.02
C PHE A 5 -5.66 -23.54 10.50
N ASP A 6 -6.66 -23.65 9.64
CA ASP A 6 -7.24 -22.50 8.94
C ASP A 6 -8.22 -21.76 9.84
N PHE A 7 -7.82 -20.57 10.29
CA PHE A 7 -8.67 -19.68 11.10
C PHE A 7 -9.56 -18.77 10.25
N SER A 8 -9.63 -18.96 8.92
CA SER A 8 -10.46 -18.14 8.03
C SER A 8 -11.96 -18.38 8.22
N ASN A 9 -12.33 -19.53 8.79
CA ASN A 9 -13.71 -19.87 9.14
C ASN A 9 -13.92 -19.82 10.64
N GLU A 10 -15.16 -19.60 11.04
CA GLU A 10 -15.58 -19.76 12.43
C GLU A 10 -15.56 -21.23 12.82
N ILE A 11 -15.07 -21.49 14.04
CA ILE A 11 -14.91 -22.81 14.63
C ILE A 11 -15.69 -22.80 15.93
N GLU A 12 -16.59 -23.78 16.05
CA GLU A 12 -17.38 -23.99 17.25
C GLU A 12 -17.13 -25.38 17.82
N CYS A 13 -16.92 -25.48 19.13
CA CYS A 13 -16.80 -26.76 19.80
C CYS A 13 -17.19 -26.69 21.28
N GLY A 14 -17.75 -27.79 21.80
CA GLY A 14 -18.03 -27.93 23.24
C GLY A 14 -16.75 -28.18 24.03
N VAL A 15 -16.56 -27.45 25.12
CA VAL A 15 -15.36 -27.50 25.95
C VAL A 15 -15.68 -27.50 27.45
N GLU A 16 -14.84 -28.22 28.20
CA GLU A 16 -14.66 -28.03 29.65
C GLU A 16 -13.55 -27.01 29.87
N VAL A 17 -13.80 -26.00 30.71
CA VAL A 17 -12.87 -24.92 31.03
C VAL A 17 -12.26 -25.14 32.40
N TYR A 18 -10.96 -24.93 32.51
CA TYR A 18 -10.17 -25.15 33.70
C TYR A 18 -9.32 -23.92 34.05
N TYR A 19 -9.23 -23.61 35.34
CA TYR A 19 -8.37 -22.53 35.86
C TYR A 19 -6.88 -22.89 35.77
N ASP A 20 -6.56 -24.16 36.02
CA ASP A 20 -5.25 -24.78 35.88
C ASP A 20 -5.43 -26.21 35.32
N ASP A 21 -4.44 -27.09 35.44
CA ASP A 21 -4.58 -28.48 34.96
C ASP A 21 -5.57 -29.32 35.82
N TYR A 22 -6.18 -28.78 36.89
CA TYR A 22 -6.92 -29.55 37.90
C TYR A 22 -8.29 -28.98 38.32
N ILE A 23 -8.51 -27.67 38.26
CA ILE A 23 -9.73 -27.01 38.75
C ILE A 23 -10.67 -26.71 37.58
N ILE A 24 -11.79 -27.44 37.51
CA ILE A 24 -12.86 -27.21 36.54
C ILE A 24 -13.66 -25.96 36.94
N LEU A 25 -13.81 -25.04 35.98
CA LEU A 25 -14.62 -23.83 36.12
C LEU A 25 -16.04 -24.03 35.59
N GLY A 26 -16.20 -24.80 34.51
CA GLY A 26 -17.51 -25.06 33.90
C GLY A 26 -17.40 -25.68 32.51
N GLU A 27 -18.56 -25.93 31.91
CA GLU A 27 -18.73 -26.43 30.55
C GLU A 27 -19.45 -25.37 29.70
N GLY A 28 -19.16 -25.35 28.40
CA GLY A 28 -19.77 -24.42 27.47
C GLY A 28 -19.39 -24.63 26.01
N GLN A 29 -19.85 -23.73 25.14
CA GLN A 29 -19.54 -23.71 23.71
C GLN A 29 -18.50 -22.63 23.41
N LEU A 30 -17.33 -23.04 22.92
CA LEU A 30 -16.25 -22.18 22.46
C LEU A 30 -16.46 -21.83 20.98
N SER A 31 -16.42 -20.54 20.65
CA SER A 31 -16.39 -20.00 19.29
C SER A 31 -15.17 -19.10 19.06
N PHE A 32 -14.52 -19.24 17.90
CA PHE A 32 -13.41 -18.38 17.43
C PHE A 32 -13.14 -18.59 15.93
N GLY A 33 -12.29 -17.75 15.32
CA GLY A 33 -11.99 -17.82 13.88
C GLY A 33 -12.87 -16.86 13.06
N GLY A 34 -12.63 -16.78 11.74
CA GLY A 34 -13.41 -15.92 10.84
C GLY A 34 -13.29 -14.41 11.08
N GLY A 35 -12.37 -13.97 11.94
CA GLY A 35 -12.27 -12.60 12.44
C GLY A 35 -13.16 -12.30 13.65
N ASN A 36 -13.88 -13.29 14.17
CA ASN A 36 -14.72 -13.15 15.35
C ASN A 36 -13.90 -13.15 16.66
N PHE A 37 -14.48 -12.56 17.70
CA PHE A 37 -13.93 -12.64 19.06
C PHE A 37 -13.88 -14.08 19.56
N ILE A 38 -12.93 -14.37 20.44
CA ILE A 38 -12.85 -15.68 21.10
C ILE A 38 -13.80 -15.64 22.30
N CYS A 39 -14.82 -16.48 22.27
CA CYS A 39 -15.87 -16.49 23.28
C CYS A 39 -16.18 -17.93 23.72
N ILE A 40 -16.44 -18.12 25.01
CA ILE A 40 -17.06 -19.32 25.54
C ILE A 40 -18.36 -18.92 26.21
N GLN A 41 -19.46 -19.47 25.70
CA GLN A 41 -20.76 -19.38 26.34
C GLN A 41 -20.93 -20.56 27.30
N LEU A 42 -20.93 -20.27 28.60
CA LEU A 42 -21.05 -21.26 29.67
C LEU A 42 -22.50 -21.71 29.86
N ASP A 43 -22.69 -22.97 30.25
CA ASP A 43 -24.01 -23.53 30.51
C ASP A 43 -24.62 -22.91 31.79
N LEU A 44 -25.95 -22.72 31.77
CA LEU A 44 -26.72 -22.13 32.89
C LEU A 44 -26.57 -22.87 34.23
N ASN A 45 -26.24 -24.16 34.18
CA ASN A 45 -26.07 -25.01 35.36
C ASN A 45 -24.61 -25.09 35.84
N SER A 46 -23.68 -24.41 35.17
CA SER A 46 -22.29 -24.36 35.60
C SER A 46 -22.19 -23.53 36.89
N ASN A 47 -21.73 -24.16 37.98
CA ASN A 47 -21.44 -23.46 39.24
C ASN A 47 -20.15 -22.66 39.09
N PHE A 48 -20.20 -21.60 38.28
CA PHE A 48 -19.05 -20.81 37.94
C PHE A 48 -18.69 -19.88 39.11
N ARG A 49 -17.62 -20.22 39.84
CA ARG A 49 -17.07 -19.39 40.93
C ARG A 49 -15.62 -19.07 40.62
N VAL A 50 -15.40 -17.90 40.04
CA VAL A 50 -14.04 -17.41 39.80
C VAL A 50 -13.69 -16.32 40.81
N PRO A 51 -12.47 -16.34 41.38
CA PRO A 51 -12.05 -15.35 42.37
C PRO A 51 -11.85 -13.94 41.81
N GLN A 52 -11.67 -13.79 40.50
CA GLN A 52 -11.40 -12.51 39.82
C GLN A 52 -12.04 -12.46 38.42
N ARG A 53 -12.48 -11.25 38.00
CA ARG A 53 -13.08 -11.02 36.67
C ARG A 53 -12.10 -11.21 35.51
N LYS A 54 -10.81 -10.97 35.74
CA LYS A 54 -9.74 -11.05 34.74
C LYS A 54 -8.75 -12.14 35.13
N LEU A 55 -8.47 -13.04 34.21
CA LEU A 55 -7.56 -14.15 34.40
C LEU A 55 -6.49 -14.15 33.30
N PRO A 56 -5.20 -14.30 33.65
CA PRO A 56 -4.13 -14.25 32.65
C PRO A 56 -4.19 -15.43 31.67
N THR A 57 -4.51 -16.62 32.16
CA THR A 57 -4.52 -17.85 31.37
C THR A 57 -5.60 -18.81 31.85
N LEU A 58 -6.26 -19.50 30.92
CA LEU A 58 -7.16 -20.63 31.18
C LEU A 58 -6.84 -21.79 30.24
N LYS A 59 -7.27 -22.99 30.62
CA LYS A 59 -7.19 -24.19 29.78
C LYS A 59 -8.59 -24.62 29.38
N ALA A 60 -8.76 -25.10 28.15
CA ALA A 60 -10.00 -25.70 27.71
C ALA A 60 -9.74 -27.05 27.05
N LYS A 61 -10.65 -28.00 27.24
CA LYS A 61 -10.53 -29.35 26.70
C LYS A 61 -11.83 -29.79 26.06
N THR A 62 -11.76 -30.30 24.84
CA THR A 62 -12.92 -30.90 24.15
C THR A 62 -13.13 -32.35 24.59
N LYS A 63 -14.33 -32.89 24.36
CA LYS A 63 -14.62 -34.32 24.57
C LYS A 63 -13.73 -35.25 23.75
N GLU A 64 -13.25 -34.78 22.59
CA GLU A 64 -12.30 -35.50 21.72
C GLU A 64 -10.86 -35.46 22.23
N GLY A 65 -10.59 -34.77 23.34
CA GLY A 65 -9.25 -34.66 23.93
C GLY A 65 -8.37 -33.57 23.30
N ARG A 66 -8.90 -32.69 22.44
CA ARG A 66 -8.18 -31.49 21.98
C ARG A 66 -8.05 -30.49 23.12
N HIS A 67 -6.86 -29.92 23.25
CA HIS A 67 -6.53 -28.95 24.29
C HIS A 67 -6.35 -27.56 23.70
N PHE A 68 -6.83 -26.55 24.41
CA PHE A 68 -6.64 -25.14 24.12
C PHE A 68 -6.05 -24.42 25.33
N THR A 69 -5.22 -23.42 25.06
CA THR A 69 -4.77 -22.45 26.07
C THR A 69 -5.32 -21.08 25.70
N LEU A 70 -6.11 -20.49 26.58
CA LEU A 70 -6.71 -19.16 26.42
C LEU A 70 -5.87 -18.16 27.20
N PHE A 71 -5.61 -16.98 26.62
CA PHE A 71 -4.84 -15.93 27.28
C PHE A 71 -5.64 -14.63 27.36
N ASN A 72 -5.36 -13.83 28.39
CA ASN A 72 -6.00 -12.55 28.68
C ASN A 72 -7.53 -12.72 28.70
N CYS A 73 -8.00 -13.58 29.61
CA CYS A 73 -9.40 -13.94 29.73
C CYS A 73 -10.15 -12.93 30.60
N GLU A 74 -11.35 -12.55 30.18
CA GLU A 74 -12.29 -11.76 30.95
C GLU A 74 -13.65 -12.45 30.98
N ILE A 75 -14.27 -12.46 32.16
CA ILE A 75 -15.55 -13.12 32.38
C ILE A 75 -16.61 -12.05 32.66
N GLU A 76 -17.74 -12.15 31.96
CA GLU A 76 -18.92 -11.33 32.18
C GLU A 76 -20.17 -12.23 32.12
N ASP A 77 -20.85 -12.38 33.27
CA ASP A 77 -21.96 -13.30 33.46
C ASP A 77 -21.64 -14.75 33.04
N LEU A 78 -22.25 -15.24 31.95
CA LEU A 78 -22.05 -16.57 31.37
C LEU A 78 -21.13 -16.57 30.14
N LEU A 79 -20.48 -15.43 29.87
CA LEU A 79 -19.59 -15.26 28.73
C LEU A 79 -18.15 -15.10 29.21
N LEU A 80 -17.27 -15.91 28.63
CA LEU A 80 -15.84 -15.82 28.84
C LEU A 80 -15.19 -15.42 27.52
N TYR A 81 -14.59 -14.24 27.52
CA TYR A 81 -13.83 -13.73 26.38
C TYR A 81 -12.35 -13.97 26.59
N ALA A 82 -11.63 -14.29 25.52
CA ALA A 82 -10.17 -14.36 25.54
C ALA A 82 -9.57 -13.44 24.48
N GLY A 83 -8.42 -12.83 24.79
CA GLY A 83 -7.65 -12.10 23.80
C GLY A 83 -6.99 -13.02 22.77
N PHE A 84 -6.59 -14.22 23.19
CA PHE A 84 -5.87 -15.19 22.37
C PHE A 84 -6.26 -16.63 22.70
N ILE A 85 -6.14 -17.51 21.71
CA ILE A 85 -6.29 -18.96 21.88
C ILE A 85 -5.18 -19.70 21.13
N ALA A 86 -4.41 -20.51 21.85
CA ALA A 86 -3.47 -21.46 21.26
C ALA A 86 -4.13 -22.84 21.15
N CYS A 87 -4.02 -23.48 19.98
CA CYS A 87 -4.52 -24.82 19.68
C CYS A 87 -3.59 -25.91 20.24
N GLY A 88 -3.33 -25.85 21.55
CA GLY A 88 -2.49 -26.79 22.27
C GLY A 88 -2.28 -26.39 23.72
N ASN A 89 -1.55 -27.22 24.46
CA ASN A 89 -1.19 -26.94 25.84
C ASN A 89 0.13 -26.15 25.91
N VAL A 90 0.04 -24.84 26.14
CA VAL A 90 1.21 -23.96 26.29
C VAL A 90 1.66 -23.91 27.74
N LYS A 91 2.90 -24.36 28.00
CA LYS A 91 3.51 -24.39 29.35
C LYS A 91 4.84 -23.62 29.46
N ALA A 92 5.42 -23.22 28.33
CA ALA A 92 6.68 -22.49 28.26
C ALA A 92 6.45 -21.09 27.69
N GLY A 93 7.43 -20.19 27.89
CA GLY A 93 7.41 -18.86 27.28
C GLY A 93 7.74 -18.92 25.78
N ILE A 94 7.17 -18.00 25.02
CA ILE A 94 7.23 -17.98 23.55
C ILE A 94 8.58 -17.40 23.11
N SER A 95 9.50 -18.23 22.62
CA SER A 95 10.83 -17.76 22.17
C SER A 95 10.81 -17.19 20.76
N GLU A 96 9.90 -17.70 19.92
CA GLU A 96 9.73 -17.30 18.54
C GLU A 96 8.26 -17.41 18.12
N PHE A 97 7.88 -16.70 17.08
CA PHE A 97 6.59 -16.91 16.43
C PHE A 97 6.68 -16.68 14.93
N HIS A 98 5.80 -17.35 14.20
CA HIS A 98 5.79 -17.46 12.76
C HIS A 98 4.49 -16.84 12.27
N VAL A 99 4.57 -15.97 11.26
CA VAL A 99 3.40 -15.33 10.67
C VAL A 99 3.35 -15.63 9.18
N LYS A 100 2.19 -16.10 8.72
CA LYS A 100 1.86 -16.20 7.30
C LYS A 100 0.85 -15.11 6.98
N TYR A 101 1.12 -14.37 5.90
CA TYR A 101 0.21 -13.36 5.39
C TYR A 101 -0.50 -13.87 4.14
N GLU A 102 -1.76 -13.46 3.98
CA GLU A 102 -2.57 -13.81 2.82
C GLU A 102 -1.97 -13.26 1.53
N GLU A 103 -1.89 -14.12 0.51
CA GLU A 103 -1.42 -13.83 -0.87
C GLU A 103 0.01 -13.29 -0.97
N LEU A 104 0.65 -12.93 0.13
CA LEU A 104 1.98 -12.34 0.14
C LEU A 104 3.04 -13.32 -0.37
N SER A 105 2.79 -14.63 -0.30
CA SER A 105 3.68 -15.63 -0.90
C SER A 105 3.76 -15.47 -2.42
N ASP A 106 2.66 -15.10 -3.09
CA ASP A 106 2.64 -14.83 -4.53
C ASP A 106 3.54 -13.62 -4.86
N TRP A 107 3.47 -12.56 -4.07
CA TRP A 107 4.34 -11.39 -4.21
C TRP A 107 5.80 -11.68 -3.84
N PHE A 108 6.03 -12.44 -2.78
CA PHE A 108 7.36 -12.67 -2.22
C PHE A 108 8.18 -13.68 -3.03
N LEU A 109 7.53 -14.70 -3.57
CA LEU A 109 8.14 -15.74 -4.40
C LEU A 109 8.03 -15.43 -5.90
N HIS A 110 7.47 -14.27 -6.28
CA HIS A 110 7.33 -13.87 -7.67
C HIS A 110 8.67 -13.92 -8.41
N GLY A 111 8.68 -14.57 -9.58
CA GLY A 111 9.86 -14.77 -10.42
C GLY A 111 10.60 -16.09 -10.18
N GLN A 112 10.23 -16.84 -9.13
CA GLN A 112 10.68 -18.22 -8.93
C GLN A 112 9.94 -19.16 -9.89
N TYR A 113 10.65 -20.11 -10.50
CA TYR A 113 10.07 -21.14 -11.39
C TYR A 113 10.82 -22.46 -11.31
N ILE A 114 10.13 -23.54 -11.71
CA ILE A 114 10.68 -24.89 -11.73
C ILE A 114 11.47 -25.11 -13.02
N VAL A 115 12.66 -25.69 -12.90
CA VAL A 115 13.45 -26.21 -14.03
C VAL A 115 13.83 -27.67 -13.80
N GLY A 116 14.04 -28.41 -14.88
CA GLY A 116 14.41 -29.83 -14.85
C GLY A 116 13.46 -30.70 -15.66
N GLU A 117 13.64 -32.02 -15.54
CA GLU A 117 12.86 -33.00 -16.26
C GLU A 117 11.87 -33.69 -15.32
N LEU A 118 10.58 -33.64 -15.67
CA LEU A 118 9.51 -34.26 -14.90
C LEU A 118 9.72 -35.79 -14.88
N GLY A 119 9.77 -36.37 -13.68
CA GLY A 119 10.01 -37.81 -13.49
C GLY A 119 11.45 -38.17 -13.15
N GLU A 120 12.40 -37.24 -13.35
CA GLU A 120 13.80 -37.43 -12.95
C GLU A 120 14.17 -36.51 -11.78
N SER A 121 14.34 -35.22 -12.06
CA SER A 121 14.71 -34.21 -11.06
C SER A 121 14.20 -32.84 -11.47
N VAL A 122 13.61 -32.14 -10.50
CA VAL A 122 13.16 -30.76 -10.64
C VAL A 122 13.83 -29.91 -9.56
N SER A 123 14.10 -28.66 -9.88
CA SER A 123 14.72 -27.70 -8.96
C SER A 123 14.12 -26.31 -9.14
N TRP A 124 14.20 -25.51 -8.09
CA TRP A 124 13.80 -24.10 -8.14
C TRP A 124 14.91 -23.25 -8.74
N LYS A 125 14.54 -22.38 -9.69
CA LYS A 125 15.39 -21.32 -10.21
C LYS A 125 14.85 -19.97 -9.79
N ASN A 126 15.75 -19.00 -9.61
CA ASN A 126 15.44 -17.66 -9.11
C ASN A 126 14.74 -17.67 -7.75
N SER A 127 15.17 -18.57 -6.85
CA SER A 127 14.60 -18.63 -5.51
C SER A 127 14.78 -17.31 -4.77
N ALA A 128 13.69 -16.85 -4.16
CA ALA A 128 13.65 -15.63 -3.38
C ALA A 128 14.70 -15.69 -2.25
N PRO A 129 15.61 -14.69 -2.13
CA PRO A 129 16.53 -14.62 -1.00
C PRO A 129 15.78 -14.59 0.32
N GLN A 130 16.30 -15.32 1.31
CA GLN A 130 15.80 -15.24 2.68
C GLN A 130 16.10 -13.86 3.27
N LEU A 131 15.11 -13.24 3.90
CA LEU A 131 15.32 -12.09 4.75
C LEU A 131 16.01 -12.53 6.03
N SER A 132 16.92 -11.70 6.51
CA SER A 132 17.48 -11.80 7.85
C SER A 132 17.79 -10.41 8.34
N ILE A 133 16.93 -9.91 9.22
CA ILE A 133 16.93 -8.54 9.71
C ILE A 133 17.07 -8.57 11.22
N THR A 134 17.87 -7.67 11.79
CA THR A 134 17.98 -7.50 13.24
C THR A 134 17.50 -6.11 13.64
N ILE A 135 16.58 -6.05 14.60
CA ILE A 135 16.06 -4.81 15.18
C ILE A 135 16.60 -4.65 16.59
N LYS A 136 17.29 -3.53 16.83
CA LYS A 136 17.86 -3.15 18.14
C LYS A 136 17.48 -1.72 18.47
N MET A 137 16.45 -1.56 19.28
CA MET A 137 16.00 -0.31 19.90
C MET A 137 16.04 -0.46 21.42
N ALA A 138 15.83 0.64 22.16
CA ALA A 138 15.86 0.63 23.62
C ALA A 138 14.82 -0.33 24.24
N ASP A 139 13.67 -0.49 23.60
CA ASP A 139 12.53 -1.31 24.01
C ASP A 139 12.30 -2.53 23.11
N GLU A 140 13.01 -2.65 21.98
CA GLU A 140 12.82 -3.73 21.00
C GLU A 140 14.13 -4.41 20.64
N ASN A 141 14.21 -5.72 20.86
CA ASN A 141 15.39 -6.50 20.51
C ASN A 141 14.98 -7.89 19.98
N PHE A 142 14.89 -8.00 18.65
CA PHE A 142 14.49 -9.23 17.98
C PHE A 142 15.07 -9.31 16.56
N ALA A 143 15.08 -10.50 16.00
CA ALA A 143 15.37 -10.76 14.60
C ALA A 143 14.10 -11.13 13.84
N LEU A 144 14.05 -10.77 12.55
CA LEU A 144 13.02 -11.20 11.62
C LEU A 144 13.68 -11.93 10.47
N LYS A 145 13.21 -13.13 10.16
CA LYS A 145 13.67 -13.92 9.01
C LYS A 145 12.50 -14.38 8.16
N THR A 146 12.78 -14.84 6.95
CA THR A 146 11.78 -15.54 6.13
C THR A 146 12.23 -16.94 5.81
N GLU A 147 11.29 -17.88 5.86
CA GLU A 147 11.46 -19.25 5.39
C GLU A 147 10.39 -19.58 4.35
N THR A 148 10.78 -20.28 3.29
CA THR A 148 9.84 -20.86 2.32
C THR A 148 9.52 -22.28 2.74
N PHE A 149 8.25 -22.52 3.04
CA PHE A 149 7.74 -23.84 3.34
C PHE A 149 7.10 -24.43 2.08
N SER A 150 7.49 -25.65 1.74
CA SER A 150 6.96 -26.37 0.57
C SER A 150 6.43 -27.73 1.01
N SER A 151 5.28 -28.12 0.47
CA SER A 151 4.70 -29.45 0.68
C SER A 151 4.18 -30.02 -0.63
N LEU A 152 4.12 -31.35 -0.71
CA LEU A 152 3.68 -32.08 -1.90
C LEU A 152 2.38 -32.81 -1.59
N THR A 153 1.36 -32.59 -2.42
CA THR A 153 0.14 -33.39 -2.38
C THR A 153 -0.07 -34.05 -3.74
N ARG A 154 -0.55 -35.28 -3.75
CA ARG A 154 -0.92 -35.98 -4.97
C ARG A 154 -2.40 -35.76 -5.26
N ARG A 155 -2.74 -35.31 -6.47
CA ARG A 155 -4.12 -35.20 -6.98
C ARG A 155 -4.26 -36.06 -8.24
N GLY A 156 -4.66 -37.31 -8.05
CA GLY A 156 -4.69 -38.29 -9.14
C GLY A 156 -3.29 -38.64 -9.64
N GLU A 157 -3.01 -38.36 -10.91
CA GLU A 157 -1.68 -38.49 -11.52
C GLU A 157 -0.80 -37.26 -11.28
N ASP A 158 -1.41 -36.12 -10.94
CA ASP A 158 -0.70 -34.86 -10.74
C ASP A 158 -0.05 -34.78 -9.36
N HIS A 159 1.11 -34.14 -9.33
CA HIS A 159 1.77 -33.70 -8.10
C HIS A 159 1.60 -32.19 -7.97
N VAL A 160 0.97 -31.75 -6.89
CA VAL A 160 0.76 -30.34 -6.58
C VAL A 160 1.72 -29.94 -5.47
N ILE A 161 2.62 -29.01 -5.79
CA ILE A 161 3.50 -28.37 -4.83
C ILE A 161 2.77 -27.17 -4.24
N HIS A 162 2.65 -27.13 -2.92
CA HIS A 162 2.12 -25.97 -2.19
C HIS A 162 3.28 -25.25 -1.53
N GLU A 163 3.46 -23.97 -1.86
CA GLU A 163 4.51 -23.14 -1.28
C GLU A 163 3.93 -21.91 -0.59
N HIS A 164 4.52 -21.55 0.54
CA HIS A 164 4.25 -20.27 1.18
C HIS A 164 5.47 -19.75 1.95
N THR A 165 5.53 -18.43 2.10
CA THR A 165 6.53 -17.76 2.92
C THR A 165 6.00 -17.57 4.35
N ARG A 166 6.83 -17.92 5.34
CA ARG A 166 6.61 -17.59 6.75
C ARG A 166 7.61 -16.53 7.20
N PHE A 167 7.13 -15.55 7.96
CA PHE A 167 7.92 -14.52 8.60
C PHE A 167 8.15 -14.94 10.06
N ILE A 168 9.41 -15.16 10.43
CA ILE A 168 9.79 -15.74 11.72
C ILE A 168 10.43 -14.65 12.57
N PHE A 169 9.78 -14.35 13.69
CA PHE A 169 10.29 -13.44 14.71
C PHE A 169 10.98 -14.23 15.80
N GLU A 170 12.23 -13.89 16.10
CA GLU A 170 13.05 -14.52 17.14
C GLU A 170 13.48 -13.46 18.15
N ARG A 171 13.23 -13.68 19.45
CA ARG A 171 13.67 -12.74 20.48
C ARG A 171 15.18 -12.87 20.69
N ALA A 172 15.90 -11.75 20.70
CA ALA A 172 17.31 -11.73 21.07
C ALA A 172 17.44 -11.76 22.62
N GLY A 173 17.15 -12.94 23.20
CA GLY A 173 17.13 -13.18 24.64
C GLY A 173 15.76 -12.87 25.28
N GLY A 174 15.23 -13.84 26.05
CA GLY A 174 13.91 -13.73 26.69
C GLY A 174 12.79 -14.38 25.87
N VAL A 175 11.56 -13.95 26.13
CA VAL A 175 10.34 -14.50 25.52
C VAL A 175 9.41 -13.36 25.11
N PHE A 176 8.62 -13.58 24.07
CA PHE A 176 7.53 -12.69 23.69
C PHE A 176 6.32 -12.88 24.60
N SER A 177 5.66 -11.79 24.95
CA SER A 177 4.30 -11.79 25.48
C SER A 177 3.28 -11.99 24.36
N VAL A 178 2.10 -12.52 24.68
CA VAL A 178 1.02 -12.71 23.68
C VAL A 178 0.58 -11.40 23.02
N GLU A 179 0.66 -10.27 23.72
CA GLU A 179 0.34 -8.97 23.12
C GLU A 179 1.39 -8.55 22.07
N GLU A 180 2.68 -8.81 22.32
CA GLU A 180 3.72 -8.54 21.33
C GLU A 180 3.53 -9.36 20.04
N LEU A 181 2.99 -10.58 20.12
CA LEU A 181 2.67 -11.36 18.92
C LEU A 181 1.67 -10.62 18.03
N ARG A 182 0.60 -10.11 18.64
CA ARG A 182 -0.43 -9.33 17.94
C ARG A 182 0.17 -8.06 17.37
N GLU A 183 0.84 -7.27 18.21
CA GLU A 183 1.45 -6.00 17.83
C GLU A 183 2.44 -6.17 16.67
N LYS A 184 3.42 -7.06 16.78
CA LYS A 184 4.44 -7.28 15.74
C LYS A 184 3.87 -7.86 14.45
N SER A 185 2.87 -8.73 14.54
CA SER A 185 2.16 -9.25 13.37
C SER A 185 1.43 -8.13 12.61
N PHE A 186 0.79 -7.20 13.32
CA PHE A 186 0.14 -6.04 12.72
C PHE A 186 1.11 -4.96 12.24
N GLU A 187 2.23 -4.73 12.94
CA GLU A 187 3.27 -3.80 12.50
C GLU A 187 3.87 -4.26 11.17
N LEU A 188 4.19 -5.54 11.03
CA LEU A 188 4.70 -6.09 9.78
C LEU A 188 3.61 -6.09 8.68
N SER A 189 2.36 -6.41 8.99
CA SER A 189 1.22 -6.24 8.07
C SER A 189 1.11 -4.78 7.58
N THR A 190 1.29 -3.82 8.48
CA THR A 190 1.25 -2.38 8.17
C THR A 190 2.38 -2.03 7.21
N LEU A 191 3.63 -2.37 7.53
CA LEU A 191 4.78 -2.13 6.67
C LEU A 191 4.59 -2.73 5.28
N LEU A 192 4.17 -4.00 5.20
CA LEU A 192 3.93 -4.68 3.93
C LEU A 192 2.79 -4.04 3.13
N SER A 193 1.75 -3.54 3.81
CA SER A 193 0.64 -2.82 3.16
C SER A 193 1.07 -1.45 2.62
N LEU A 194 2.00 -0.77 3.29
CA LEU A 194 2.61 0.46 2.77
C LEU A 194 3.45 0.18 1.53
N LEU A 195 4.31 -0.85 1.58
CA LEU A 195 5.19 -1.23 0.46
C LEU A 195 4.38 -1.64 -0.77
N THR A 196 3.37 -2.49 -0.59
CA THR A 196 2.54 -3.01 -1.70
C THR A 196 1.42 -2.05 -2.11
N ALA A 197 1.17 -0.98 -1.33
CA ALA A 197 0.00 -0.10 -1.45
C ALA A 197 -1.33 -0.86 -1.54
N THR A 198 -1.38 -2.03 -0.90
CA THR A 198 -2.48 -3.00 -0.97
C THR A 198 -2.59 -3.65 0.41
N PRO A 199 -3.80 -3.87 0.96
CA PRO A 199 -3.92 -4.33 2.32
C PRO A 199 -3.45 -5.78 2.50
N VAL A 200 -2.58 -6.04 3.47
CA VAL A 200 -2.00 -7.37 3.74
C VAL A 200 -2.58 -7.95 5.03
N SER A 201 -3.37 -9.02 4.95
CA SER A 201 -4.02 -9.66 6.11
C SER A 201 -3.19 -10.80 6.69
N ILE A 202 -3.29 -11.00 8.00
CA ILE A 202 -2.68 -12.15 8.69
C ILE A 202 -3.52 -13.40 8.35
N ALA A 203 -2.90 -14.41 7.76
CA ALA A 203 -3.56 -15.69 7.48
C ALA A 203 -3.46 -16.62 8.70
N ASN A 204 -2.26 -16.78 9.25
CA ASN A 204 -1.98 -17.70 10.34
C ASN A 204 -0.82 -17.21 11.19
N VAL A 205 -0.86 -17.54 12.47
CA VAL A 205 0.23 -17.33 13.42
C VAL A 205 0.51 -18.65 14.15
N TRP A 206 1.79 -18.97 14.33
CA TRP A 206 2.25 -20.10 15.13
C TRP A 206 3.28 -19.64 16.15
N VAL A 207 3.29 -20.27 17.33
CA VAL A 207 4.23 -19.95 18.41
C VAL A 207 5.17 -21.11 18.65
N GLY A 208 6.46 -20.80 18.75
CA GLY A 208 7.53 -21.73 19.06
C GLY A 208 8.07 -21.52 20.47
N PHE A 209 8.53 -22.62 21.07
CA PHE A 209 9.05 -22.68 22.45
C PHE A 209 10.51 -23.18 22.50
N GLY A 210 11.26 -22.98 21.41
CA GLY A 210 12.66 -23.38 21.25
C GLY A 210 12.88 -24.87 20.95
N VAL A 211 11.93 -25.75 21.26
CA VAL A 211 11.98 -27.19 20.95
C VAL A 211 10.60 -27.69 20.54
N GLY A 212 10.54 -28.54 19.51
CA GLY A 212 9.30 -29.15 19.02
C GLY A 212 8.62 -28.33 17.91
N TYR A 213 7.42 -28.77 17.52
CA TYR A 213 6.68 -28.11 16.44
C TYR A 213 5.92 -26.86 16.94
N PRO A 214 5.89 -25.77 16.16
CA PRO A 214 5.10 -24.58 16.49
C PRO A 214 3.61 -24.88 16.64
N ILE A 215 2.96 -24.24 17.62
CA ILE A 215 1.53 -24.41 17.91
C ILE A 215 0.74 -23.27 17.26
N PRO A 216 -0.35 -23.53 16.52
CA PRO A 216 -1.20 -22.47 15.98
C PRO A 216 -1.80 -21.61 17.10
N ILE A 217 -1.76 -20.30 16.93
CA ILE A 217 -2.41 -19.33 17.83
C ILE A 217 -3.32 -18.41 17.03
N TYR A 218 -4.48 -18.11 17.59
CA TYR A 218 -5.45 -17.19 17.03
C TYR A 218 -5.68 -16.00 17.96
N PHE A 219 -5.86 -14.85 17.35
CA PHE A 219 -6.43 -13.65 17.92
C PHE A 219 -7.29 -12.98 16.83
N PRO A 220 -8.33 -12.22 17.20
CA PRO A 220 -9.13 -11.50 16.22
C PRO A 220 -8.24 -10.58 15.38
N ALA A 221 -8.17 -10.88 14.09
CA ALA A 221 -7.44 -10.11 13.09
C ALA A 221 -8.39 -9.66 11.98
N PHE A 222 -7.90 -8.83 11.06
CA PHE A 222 -8.70 -8.42 9.91
C PHE A 222 -9.20 -9.64 9.13
N LYS A 223 -10.49 -9.63 8.80
CA LYS A 223 -11.09 -10.62 7.93
C LYS A 223 -10.32 -10.70 6.62
N LYS A 224 -10.24 -11.91 6.07
CA LYS A 224 -9.76 -12.17 4.71
C LYS A 224 -10.43 -11.24 3.72
N ILE A 225 -9.63 -10.62 2.86
CA ILE A 225 -10.16 -9.82 1.75
C ILE A 225 -10.43 -10.78 0.61
N ASP A 226 -11.70 -10.94 0.24
CA ASP A 226 -12.06 -11.69 -0.95
C ASP A 226 -11.70 -10.86 -2.19
N ARG A 227 -10.69 -11.30 -2.93
CA ARG A 227 -10.20 -10.64 -4.14
C ARG A 227 -10.70 -11.30 -5.41
N GLY A 228 -11.69 -12.21 -5.29
CA GLY A 228 -12.08 -13.09 -6.37
C GLY A 228 -11.00 -14.14 -6.64
N SER A 229 -11.36 -15.17 -7.41
CA SER A 229 -10.54 -16.34 -7.69
C SER A 229 -9.36 -16.09 -8.66
N SER A 230 -8.66 -14.95 -8.56
CA SER A 230 -7.49 -14.68 -9.40
C SER A 230 -6.31 -15.54 -8.93
N SER A 231 -6.07 -16.61 -9.68
CA SER A 231 -4.90 -17.48 -9.58
C SER A 231 -3.59 -16.68 -9.69
N GLY A 232 -2.81 -16.57 -8.61
CA GLY A 232 -1.38 -16.23 -8.66
C GLY A 232 -1.00 -14.90 -9.35
N ALA A 233 -1.83 -13.87 -9.21
CA ALA A 233 -1.64 -12.56 -9.84
C ALA A 233 -1.66 -11.38 -8.86
N TYR A 234 -1.63 -11.65 -7.55
CA TYR A 234 -1.61 -10.61 -6.52
C TYR A 234 -0.39 -9.70 -6.67
N TRP A 235 0.77 -10.26 -7.03
CA TRP A 235 2.01 -9.50 -7.24
C TRP A 235 1.88 -8.36 -8.27
N LEU A 236 0.99 -8.50 -9.27
CA LEU A 236 0.71 -7.44 -10.26
C LEU A 236 0.06 -6.22 -9.60
N SER A 237 -0.79 -6.45 -8.60
CA SER A 237 -1.49 -5.38 -7.87
C SER A 237 -0.62 -4.65 -6.84
N CYS A 238 0.56 -5.20 -6.53
CA CYS A 238 1.50 -4.58 -5.60
C CYS A 238 2.25 -3.42 -6.25
N LEU A 239 2.29 -2.27 -5.57
CA LEU A 239 3.02 -1.09 -6.04
C LEU A 239 4.53 -1.37 -6.14
N THR A 240 5.16 -1.79 -5.04
CA THR A 240 6.57 -2.23 -5.07
C THR A 240 6.66 -3.72 -5.36
N GLN A 241 7.70 -4.10 -6.10
CA GLN A 241 8.02 -5.50 -6.38
C GLN A 241 9.08 -5.98 -5.40
N ARG A 242 8.99 -7.23 -4.93
CA ARG A 242 9.91 -7.77 -3.91
C ARG A 242 11.39 -7.62 -4.30
N HIS A 243 11.74 -7.89 -5.55
CA HIS A 243 13.13 -7.83 -6.03
C HIS A 243 13.75 -6.43 -5.94
N SER A 244 12.95 -5.37 -5.98
CA SER A 244 13.45 -3.99 -5.83
C SER A 244 13.85 -3.63 -4.38
N LEU A 245 13.64 -4.56 -3.43
CA LEU A 245 13.85 -4.38 -2.00
C LEU A 245 15.01 -5.21 -1.44
N ASP A 246 15.60 -6.10 -2.24
CA ASP A 246 16.51 -7.17 -1.80
C ASP A 246 17.68 -6.69 -0.93
N ASP A 247 18.25 -5.55 -1.31
CA ASP A 247 19.36 -4.88 -0.62
C ASP A 247 18.90 -3.79 0.37
N LYS A 248 17.60 -3.48 0.40
CA LYS A 248 17.01 -2.38 1.18
C LYS A 248 16.32 -2.82 2.47
N TRP A 249 16.04 -4.11 2.64
CA TRP A 249 15.24 -4.63 3.76
C TRP A 249 15.68 -4.15 5.14
N GLN A 250 16.96 -4.27 5.50
CA GLN A 250 17.44 -3.81 6.81
C GLN A 250 17.25 -2.30 7.01
N SER A 251 17.47 -1.49 5.97
CA SER A 251 17.29 -0.02 6.01
C SER A 251 15.82 0.35 6.17
N ILE A 252 14.93 -0.29 5.40
CA ILE A 252 13.47 -0.10 5.47
C ILE A 252 12.98 -0.40 6.88
N PHE A 253 13.39 -1.53 7.45
CA PHE A 253 12.99 -1.94 8.79
C PHE A 253 13.53 -0.98 9.85
N ASN A 254 14.81 -0.59 9.78
CA ASN A 254 15.36 0.39 10.71
C ASN A 254 14.55 1.70 10.69
N ARG A 255 14.29 2.24 9.50
CA ARG A 255 13.49 3.47 9.32
C ARG A 255 12.07 3.30 9.84
N PHE A 256 11.45 2.14 9.57
CA PHE A 256 10.10 1.86 10.04
C PHE A 256 10.01 1.88 11.56
N TYR A 257 10.91 1.17 12.25
CA TYR A 257 10.89 1.05 13.71
C TYR A 257 11.31 2.34 14.43
N THR A 258 12.11 3.22 13.80
CA THR A 258 12.46 4.55 14.34
C THR A 258 11.42 5.63 14.09
N SER A 259 10.48 5.42 13.16
CA SER A 259 9.55 6.46 12.71
C SER A 259 8.46 6.75 13.73
N SER A 260 8.15 8.03 13.93
CA SER A 260 6.98 8.47 14.73
C SER A 260 5.65 8.12 14.07
N TYR A 261 5.62 7.95 12.75
CA TYR A 261 4.42 7.59 11.99
C TYR A 261 3.98 6.14 12.22
N ARG A 262 4.90 5.27 12.68
CA ARG A 262 4.72 3.81 12.79
C ARG A 262 3.43 3.40 13.50
N LYS A 263 3.16 3.99 14.67
CA LYS A 263 2.09 3.51 15.57
C LYS A 263 0.71 4.06 15.25
N THR A 264 0.62 5.19 14.55
CA THR A 264 -0.65 5.90 14.32
C THR A 264 -0.90 6.14 12.83
N SER A 265 -0.11 7.01 12.20
CA SER A 265 -0.40 7.49 10.84
C SER A 265 -0.25 6.38 9.80
N TRP A 266 0.76 5.53 9.91
CA TRP A 266 0.94 4.39 9.01
C TRP A 266 -0.08 3.27 9.22
N VAL A 267 -0.45 2.99 10.47
CA VAL A 267 -1.54 2.05 10.78
C VAL A 267 -2.85 2.55 10.16
N ARG A 268 -3.15 3.84 10.28
CA ARG A 268 -4.33 4.47 9.66
C ARG A 268 -4.26 4.43 8.14
N LEU A 269 -3.10 4.74 7.54
CA LEU A 269 -2.91 4.70 6.10
C LEU A 269 -3.16 3.29 5.54
N ALA A 270 -2.53 2.28 6.13
CA ALA A 270 -2.74 0.88 5.77
C ALA A 270 -4.20 0.44 6.00
N GLY A 271 -4.81 0.88 7.10
CA GLY A 271 -6.22 0.62 7.41
C GLY A 271 -7.18 1.23 6.39
N MET A 272 -6.93 2.47 5.93
CA MET A 272 -7.78 3.15 4.93
C MET A 272 -7.80 2.41 3.59
N GLN A 273 -6.76 1.64 3.25
CA GLN A 273 -6.77 0.81 2.05
C GLN A 273 -7.84 -0.29 2.09
N ARG A 274 -8.31 -0.67 3.28
CA ARG A 274 -9.36 -1.68 3.54
C ARG A 274 -10.76 -1.10 3.62
N TYR A 275 -10.90 0.22 3.58
CA TYR A 275 -12.18 0.87 3.83
C TYR A 275 -13.13 0.74 2.62
N GLU A 276 -14.24 0.04 2.81
CA GLU A 276 -15.29 -0.20 1.80
C GLU A 276 -16.65 0.44 2.16
N GLY A 277 -16.71 1.26 3.21
CA GLY A 277 -17.95 1.93 3.64
C GLY A 277 -18.31 3.18 2.82
N PHE A 278 -19.13 4.05 3.40
CA PHE A 278 -19.61 5.28 2.76
C PHE A 278 -18.47 6.23 2.31
N TRP A 279 -18.63 6.83 1.13
CA TRP A 279 -17.60 7.67 0.52
C TRP A 279 -17.25 8.90 1.39
N GLU A 280 -18.21 9.44 2.14
CA GLU A 280 -18.02 10.58 3.05
C GLU A 280 -16.96 10.27 4.10
N PHE A 281 -17.02 9.08 4.69
CA PHE A 281 -16.05 8.63 5.68
C PHE A 281 -14.71 8.28 5.05
N LYS A 282 -14.70 7.83 3.79
CA LYS A 282 -13.45 7.66 3.04
C LYS A 282 -12.74 8.99 2.82
N VAL A 283 -13.47 10.02 2.40
CA VAL A 283 -12.96 11.39 2.26
C VAL A 283 -12.48 11.91 3.62
N LEU A 284 -13.32 11.83 4.64
CA LEU A 284 -12.98 12.30 5.99
C LEU A 284 -11.72 11.61 6.51
N GLY A 285 -11.61 10.29 6.35
CA GLY A 285 -10.46 9.49 6.78
C GLY A 285 -9.18 9.93 6.09
N TYR A 286 -9.16 10.04 4.76
CA TYR A 286 -7.96 10.44 4.03
C TYR A 286 -7.58 11.91 4.23
N VAL A 287 -8.54 12.83 4.32
CA VAL A 287 -8.24 14.25 4.57
C VAL A 287 -7.77 14.47 6.01
N SER A 288 -8.33 13.75 6.98
CA SER A 288 -7.87 13.82 8.37
C SER A 288 -6.46 13.25 8.51
N LEU A 289 -6.16 12.18 7.79
CA LEU A 289 -4.81 11.61 7.74
C LEU A 289 -3.82 12.56 7.03
N LEU A 290 -4.25 13.22 5.96
CA LEU A 290 -3.46 14.25 5.28
C LEU A 290 -3.12 15.40 6.25
N ASP A 291 -4.10 15.91 7.01
CA ASP A 291 -3.92 16.96 8.03
C ASP A 291 -2.94 16.54 9.13
N GLU A 292 -3.02 15.29 9.59
CA GLU A 292 -2.08 14.70 10.54
C GLU A 292 -0.65 14.67 9.97
N TYR A 293 -0.46 14.13 8.75
CA TYR A 293 0.83 14.05 8.09
C TYR A 293 1.49 15.41 7.92
N VAL A 294 0.78 16.39 7.35
CA VAL A 294 1.34 17.72 7.09
C VAL A 294 1.60 18.48 8.38
N SER A 295 0.85 18.18 9.45
CA SER A 295 1.14 18.70 10.79
C SER A 295 2.46 18.14 11.30
N THR A 296 2.71 16.83 11.21
CA THR A 296 3.99 16.25 11.62
C THR A 296 5.17 16.78 10.81
N TYR A 297 5.04 16.97 9.49
CA TYR A 297 6.07 17.63 8.68
C TYR A 297 6.41 19.04 9.20
N ALA A 298 5.39 19.84 9.49
CA ALA A 298 5.57 21.18 10.04
C ALA A 298 6.24 21.15 11.43
N GLU A 299 5.92 20.15 12.25
CA GLU A 299 6.55 19.97 13.56
C GLU A 299 8.03 19.58 13.46
N ILE A 300 8.36 18.60 12.62
CA ILE A 300 9.75 18.15 12.38
C ILE A 300 10.61 19.31 11.88
N ALA A 301 10.04 20.16 11.02
CA ALA A 301 10.71 21.34 10.49
C ALA A 301 10.79 22.53 11.47
N ASN A 302 10.25 22.41 12.69
CA ASN A 302 10.05 23.53 13.63
C ASN A 302 9.27 24.72 13.04
N GLN A 303 8.47 24.49 11.99
CA GLN A 303 7.63 25.47 11.33
C GLN A 303 6.23 25.45 11.94
N LYS A 304 6.11 25.70 13.25
CA LYS A 304 4.81 25.63 13.93
C LYS A 304 4.01 26.93 13.82
N LEU A 305 4.70 28.05 13.67
CA LEU A 305 4.10 29.39 13.78
C LEU A 305 4.33 30.20 12.50
N THR A 306 3.29 30.88 12.06
CA THR A 306 3.42 31.95 11.07
C THR A 306 3.01 33.29 11.66
N LYS A 307 3.56 34.34 11.07
CA LYS A 307 3.16 35.72 11.33
C LYS A 307 2.06 36.07 10.35
N THR A 308 0.86 36.33 10.84
CA THR A 308 -0.25 36.77 9.99
C THR A 308 -0.58 38.21 10.32
N GLU A 309 -0.55 39.05 9.29
CA GLU A 309 -1.13 40.38 9.37
C GLU A 309 -2.65 40.27 9.39
N SER A 310 -3.29 40.87 10.39
CA SER A 310 -4.74 40.98 10.37
C SER A 310 -5.18 41.87 9.18
N LYS A 311 -6.37 41.62 8.61
CA LYS A 311 -6.95 42.51 7.58
C LYS A 311 -6.99 43.98 8.02
N LYS A 312 -7.05 44.25 9.32
CA LYS A 312 -6.98 45.60 9.89
C LYS A 312 -5.60 46.22 9.75
N VAL A 313 -4.53 45.45 9.90
CA VAL A 313 -3.13 45.87 9.69
C VAL A 313 -2.88 46.21 8.22
N THR A 314 -3.30 45.35 7.29
CA THR A 314 -3.16 45.62 5.85
C THR A 314 -3.93 46.87 5.45
N LYS A 315 -5.19 46.99 5.90
CA LYS A 315 -6.01 48.19 5.68
C LYS A 315 -5.38 49.44 6.31
N PHE A 316 -4.74 49.33 7.48
CA PHE A 316 -4.03 50.43 8.12
C PHE A 316 -2.80 50.86 7.29
N LYS A 317 -1.97 49.90 6.83
CA LYS A 317 -0.84 50.16 5.93
C LYS A 317 -1.28 50.85 4.62
N GLU A 318 -2.43 50.47 4.07
CA GLU A 318 -3.03 51.14 2.90
C GLU A 318 -3.51 52.56 3.23
N GLN A 319 -4.16 52.78 4.37
CA GLN A 319 -4.63 54.11 4.78
C GLN A 319 -3.48 55.08 5.07
N ILE A 320 -2.32 54.60 5.56
CA ILE A 320 -1.10 55.42 5.72
C ILE A 320 -0.67 56.01 4.38
N LYS A 321 -0.76 55.24 3.29
CA LYS A 321 -0.38 55.70 1.94
C LYS A 321 -1.32 56.79 1.41
N LEU A 322 -2.51 56.94 1.99
CA LEU A 322 -3.53 57.92 1.61
C LEU A 322 -3.54 59.19 2.48
N LEU A 323 -2.57 59.34 3.38
CA LEU A 323 -2.49 60.50 4.27
C LEU A 323 -2.28 61.80 3.47
N LYS A 324 -3.07 62.84 3.80
CA LYS A 324 -3.00 64.18 3.17
C LYS A 324 -1.62 64.84 3.28
N LYS A 325 -0.82 64.45 4.27
CA LYS A 325 0.60 64.81 4.38
C LYS A 325 1.40 63.51 4.27
N PRO A 326 2.12 63.27 3.17
CA PRO A 326 2.89 62.04 3.00
C PRO A 326 3.97 61.93 4.06
N LEU A 327 4.04 60.78 4.72
CA LEU A 327 5.16 60.44 5.58
C LEU A 327 6.40 60.18 4.73
N ASN A 328 7.58 60.48 5.26
CA ASN A 328 8.81 60.10 4.59
C ASN A 328 9.05 58.58 4.69
N LYS A 329 9.92 58.03 3.84
CA LYS A 329 10.19 56.57 3.79
C LYS A 329 10.64 55.99 5.14
N TYR A 330 11.35 56.76 5.96
CA TYR A 330 11.83 56.32 7.27
C TYR A 330 10.67 56.19 8.27
N GLN A 331 9.78 57.19 8.30
CA GLN A 331 8.59 57.21 9.15
C GLN A 331 7.60 56.09 8.77
N ILE A 332 7.44 55.80 7.48
CA ILE A 332 6.61 54.66 7.03
C ILE A 332 7.21 53.36 7.55
N LYS A 333 8.52 53.16 7.41
CA LYS A 333 9.21 51.94 7.86
C LYS A 333 9.15 51.78 9.38
N ASP A 334 9.31 52.85 10.15
CA ASP A 334 9.18 52.83 11.60
C ASP A 334 7.75 52.51 12.05
N MET A 335 6.74 53.07 11.38
CA MET A 335 5.35 52.73 11.64
C MET A 335 5.04 51.27 11.27
N GLU A 336 5.49 50.78 10.11
CA GLU A 336 5.32 49.38 9.70
C GLU A 336 5.95 48.43 10.72
N SER A 337 7.16 48.73 11.20
CA SER A 337 7.83 47.99 12.28
C SER A 337 7.02 47.99 13.58
N LEU A 338 6.49 49.16 13.99
CA LEU A 338 5.66 49.28 15.19
C LEU A 338 4.36 48.48 15.07
N ILE A 339 3.70 48.55 13.92
CA ILE A 339 2.48 47.81 13.63
C ILE A 339 2.74 46.31 13.65
N GLU A 340 3.85 45.87 13.05
CA GLU A 340 4.27 44.47 13.09
C GLU A 340 4.52 44.01 14.53
N SER A 341 5.18 44.83 15.35
CA SER A 341 5.46 44.47 16.76
C SER A 341 4.21 44.37 17.64
N ILE A 342 3.15 45.14 17.35
CA ILE A 342 1.96 45.25 18.21
C ILE A 342 0.83 44.33 17.73
N PHE A 343 0.65 44.23 16.41
CA PHE A 343 -0.55 43.63 15.82
C PHE A 343 -0.28 42.35 15.02
N VAL A 344 0.98 41.98 14.80
CA VAL A 344 1.32 40.68 14.17
C VAL A 344 1.64 39.69 15.28
N THR A 345 0.60 38.94 15.65
CA THR A 345 0.72 37.83 16.60
C THR A 345 1.10 36.55 15.87
N SER A 346 2.05 35.81 16.41
CA SER A 346 2.33 34.44 15.99
C SER A 346 1.09 33.58 16.18
N ARG A 347 0.70 32.83 15.14
CA ARG A 347 -0.36 31.83 15.22
C ARG A 347 0.13 30.50 14.65
N GLU A 348 -0.54 29.43 15.01
CA GLU A 348 -0.31 28.13 14.40
C GLU A 348 -0.62 28.16 12.89
N LEU A 349 0.13 27.37 12.12
CA LEU A 349 -0.17 27.16 10.71
C LEU A 349 -1.55 26.52 10.54
N THR A 350 -2.31 27.03 9.59
CA THR A 350 -3.55 26.39 9.14
C THR A 350 -3.25 25.11 8.38
N PHE A 351 -4.25 24.22 8.24
CA PHE A 351 -4.13 23.02 7.42
C PHE A 351 -3.63 23.33 6.00
N ARG A 352 -4.12 24.41 5.37
CA ARG A 352 -3.69 24.84 4.03
C ARG A 352 -2.21 25.22 3.99
N GLU A 353 -1.74 25.97 4.97
CA GLU A 353 -0.32 26.38 5.03
C GLU A 353 0.61 25.20 5.29
N LYS A 354 0.20 24.28 6.18
CA LYS A 354 0.94 23.02 6.41
C LYS A 354 0.98 22.16 5.15
N TYR A 355 -0.14 22.06 4.43
CA TYR A 355 -0.22 21.33 3.17
C TYR A 355 0.76 21.91 2.14
N TYR A 356 0.72 23.23 1.88
CA TYR A 356 1.64 23.84 0.93
C TYR A 356 3.10 23.72 1.35
N TYR A 357 3.36 23.76 2.66
CA TYR A 357 4.70 23.53 3.16
C TYR A 357 5.19 22.11 2.82
N ALA A 358 4.41 21.08 3.13
CA ALA A 358 4.75 19.69 2.83
C ALA A 358 4.82 19.43 1.31
N GLU A 359 3.93 20.03 0.54
CA GLU A 359 3.95 20.00 -0.92
C GLU A 359 5.25 20.61 -1.46
N ASN A 360 5.70 21.76 -0.97
CA ASN A 360 6.97 22.37 -1.41
C ASN A 360 8.20 21.52 -1.07
N LEU A 361 8.12 20.62 -0.09
CA LEU A 361 9.17 19.64 0.22
C LEU A 361 9.08 18.36 -0.64
N THR A 362 7.94 18.15 -1.30
CA THR A 362 7.71 17.00 -2.17
C THR A 362 8.41 17.22 -3.51
N ASP A 363 9.08 16.17 -3.99
CA ASP A 363 9.77 16.19 -5.29
C ASP A 363 8.87 16.74 -6.40
N GLU A 364 9.40 17.67 -7.19
CA GLU A 364 8.65 18.38 -8.22
C GLU A 364 8.07 17.43 -9.28
N SER A 365 8.83 16.40 -9.68
CA SER A 365 8.37 15.44 -10.68
C SER A 365 7.22 14.59 -10.13
N ILE A 366 7.33 14.18 -8.87
CA ILE A 366 6.27 13.41 -8.20
C ILE A 366 5.01 14.26 -8.02
N ARG A 367 5.14 15.52 -7.61
CA ARG A 367 3.99 16.45 -7.53
C ARG A 367 3.30 16.60 -8.87
N ARG A 368 4.08 16.75 -9.94
CA ARG A 368 3.55 16.87 -11.30
C ARG A 368 2.84 15.59 -11.74
N ILE A 369 3.35 14.40 -11.42
CA ILE A 369 2.68 13.12 -11.71
C ILE A 369 1.33 13.04 -10.99
N ILE A 370 1.31 13.32 -9.69
CA ILE A 370 0.10 13.23 -8.86
C ILE A 370 -0.93 14.28 -9.29
N ASN A 371 -0.45 15.47 -9.67
CA ASN A 371 -1.23 16.55 -10.25
C ASN A 371 -2.44 16.96 -9.36
N LEU A 372 -2.21 17.12 -8.06
CA LEU A 372 -3.24 17.57 -7.12
C LEU A 372 -3.31 19.11 -7.17
N SER A 373 -4.42 19.65 -7.67
CA SER A 373 -4.55 21.11 -7.87
C SER A 373 -4.98 21.86 -6.60
N ASP A 374 -4.83 23.20 -6.61
CA ASP A 374 -5.36 24.07 -5.55
C ASP A 374 -6.88 23.97 -5.41
N ASP A 375 -7.58 23.78 -6.53
CA ASP A 375 -9.02 23.59 -6.57
C ASP A 375 -9.41 22.22 -6.00
N ASP A 376 -8.65 21.17 -6.31
CA ASP A 376 -8.81 19.82 -5.75
C ASP A 376 -8.70 19.88 -4.21
N PHE A 377 -7.66 20.55 -3.70
CA PHE A 377 -7.45 20.73 -2.26
C PHE A 377 -8.58 21.55 -1.62
N SER A 378 -8.98 22.65 -2.26
CA SER A 378 -10.06 23.52 -1.74
C SER A 378 -11.39 22.79 -1.68
N LEU A 379 -11.70 21.99 -2.69
CA LEU A 379 -12.88 21.14 -2.77
C LEU A 379 -12.89 20.10 -1.64
N ILE A 380 -11.82 19.32 -1.49
CA ILE A 380 -11.80 18.23 -0.51
C ILE A 380 -11.82 18.76 0.93
N LYS A 381 -11.15 19.88 1.19
CA LYS A 381 -11.18 20.56 2.49
C LYS A 381 -12.60 21.03 2.82
N ARG A 382 -13.29 21.66 1.86
CA ARG A 382 -14.67 22.13 2.05
C ARG A 382 -15.60 20.98 2.41
N ILE A 383 -15.46 19.84 1.73
CA ILE A 383 -16.27 18.65 2.00
C ILE A 383 -15.98 18.09 3.39
N ARG A 384 -14.70 17.93 3.75
CA ARG A 384 -14.30 17.50 5.11
C ARG A 384 -14.89 18.38 6.19
N ASP A 385 -14.81 19.71 6.03
CA ASP A 385 -15.33 20.66 7.02
C ASP A 385 -16.87 20.54 7.14
N LYS A 386 -17.61 20.38 6.03
CA LYS A 386 -19.07 20.14 6.07
C LYS A 386 -19.41 18.82 6.79
N ILE A 387 -18.74 17.72 6.44
CA ILE A 387 -18.97 16.40 7.06
C ILE A 387 -18.67 16.45 8.56
N ALA A 388 -17.56 17.06 8.96
CA ALA A 388 -17.17 17.19 10.37
C ALA A 388 -18.18 17.99 11.21
N HIS A 389 -18.94 18.89 10.58
CA HIS A 389 -20.03 19.63 11.21
C HIS A 389 -21.41 18.95 11.09
N GLY A 390 -21.47 17.71 10.62
CA GLY A 390 -22.71 16.95 10.46
C GLY A 390 -23.61 17.47 9.34
N ALA A 391 -23.08 18.34 8.47
CA ALA A 391 -23.83 18.89 7.33
C ALA A 391 -23.65 18.00 6.10
N ALA A 392 -24.74 17.83 5.34
CA ALA A 392 -24.66 17.17 4.04
C ALA A 392 -23.81 18.01 3.07
N PRO A 393 -22.75 17.45 2.45
CA PRO A 393 -22.05 18.12 1.39
C PRO A 393 -23.01 18.34 0.22
N ASP A 394 -23.22 19.60 -0.16
CA ASP A 394 -23.90 19.90 -1.41
C ASP A 394 -22.99 19.49 -2.58
N LEU A 395 -23.44 18.52 -3.36
CA LEU A 395 -22.76 17.96 -4.54
C LEU A 395 -23.42 18.45 -5.84
N SER A 396 -24.30 19.46 -5.80
CA SER A 396 -24.93 20.02 -7.01
C SER A 396 -23.92 20.36 -8.11
N ASP A 397 -22.72 20.78 -7.69
CA ASP A 397 -21.66 21.27 -8.57
C ASP A 397 -20.44 20.33 -8.64
N THR A 398 -20.48 19.14 -8.01
CA THR A 398 -19.31 18.24 -7.97
C THR A 398 -19.76 16.78 -8.07
N SER A 399 -19.22 16.07 -9.07
CA SER A 399 -19.54 14.66 -9.26
C SER A 399 -18.82 13.75 -8.25
N TYR A 400 -19.45 12.62 -7.89
CA TYR A 400 -18.79 11.58 -7.09
C TYR A 400 -17.50 11.05 -7.74
N GLN A 401 -17.43 11.04 -9.08
CA GLN A 401 -16.26 10.59 -9.83
C GLN A 401 -15.06 11.51 -9.61
N GLU A 402 -15.28 12.83 -9.64
CA GLU A 402 -14.26 13.82 -9.39
C GLU A 402 -13.69 13.71 -7.97
N LEU A 403 -14.57 13.52 -6.97
CA LEU A 403 -14.14 13.29 -5.59
C LEU A 403 -13.32 12.02 -5.44
N HIS A 404 -13.71 10.95 -6.11
CA HIS A 404 -12.96 9.71 -6.11
C HIS A 404 -11.55 9.90 -6.67
N ILE A 405 -11.43 10.60 -7.80
CA ILE A 405 -10.14 10.93 -8.42
C ILE A 405 -9.25 11.72 -7.44
N ILE A 406 -9.78 12.74 -6.78
CA ILE A 406 -9.03 13.56 -5.83
C ILE A 406 -8.58 12.74 -4.60
N VAL A 407 -9.46 11.92 -4.04
CA VAL A 407 -9.14 11.05 -2.89
C VAL A 407 -8.03 10.06 -3.23
N GLU A 408 -8.05 9.48 -4.42
CA GLU A 408 -7.00 8.58 -4.88
C GLU A 408 -5.66 9.29 -5.12
N LYS A 409 -5.66 10.52 -5.64
CA LYS A 409 -4.45 11.36 -5.71
C LYS A 409 -3.88 11.62 -4.31
N ILE A 410 -4.72 11.93 -3.33
CA ILE A 410 -4.31 12.11 -1.92
C ILE A 410 -3.74 10.80 -1.35
N ALA A 411 -4.37 9.66 -1.62
CA ALA A 411 -3.87 8.36 -1.20
C ALA A 411 -2.50 8.03 -1.82
N LEU A 412 -2.30 8.36 -3.11
CA LEU A 412 -1.02 8.20 -3.79
C LEU A 412 0.06 9.13 -3.20
N LEU A 413 -0.28 10.38 -2.88
CA LEU A 413 0.63 11.33 -2.22
C LEU A 413 1.09 10.84 -0.85
N MET A 414 0.18 10.34 -0.02
CA MET A 414 0.55 9.78 1.29
C MET A 414 1.34 8.48 1.18
N THR A 415 1.05 7.67 0.16
CA THR A 415 1.85 6.47 -0.14
C THR A 415 3.27 6.85 -0.56
N TYR A 416 3.43 7.90 -1.38
CA TYR A 416 4.73 8.46 -1.72
C TYR A 416 5.49 8.94 -0.47
N TRP A 417 4.85 9.73 0.40
CA TRP A 417 5.51 10.18 1.63
C TRP A 417 5.92 9.02 2.54
N ALA A 418 5.06 8.00 2.69
CA ALA A 418 5.42 6.79 3.42
C ALA A 418 6.63 6.08 2.80
N HIS A 419 6.71 5.96 1.47
CA HIS A 419 7.87 5.37 0.78
C HIS A 419 9.13 6.22 0.94
N SER A 420 9.01 7.55 0.83
CA SER A 420 10.11 8.49 1.06
C SER A 420 10.68 8.33 2.48
N ASP A 421 9.82 8.24 3.50
CA ASP A 421 10.22 8.04 4.89
C ASP A 421 10.87 6.65 5.12
N LEU A 422 10.43 5.63 4.38
CA LEU A 422 11.05 4.31 4.33
C LEU A 422 12.36 4.27 3.53
N GLY A 423 12.77 5.39 2.92
CA GLY A 423 14.06 5.56 2.26
C GLY A 423 14.05 5.31 0.75
N PHE A 424 12.89 5.32 0.11
CA PHE A 424 12.78 5.23 -1.35
C PHE A 424 13.11 6.59 -1.98
N SER A 425 13.84 6.57 -3.09
CA SER A 425 14.04 7.76 -3.91
C SER A 425 12.79 8.09 -4.74
N PRO A 426 12.64 9.35 -5.21
CA PRO A 426 11.58 9.70 -6.16
C PRO A 426 11.59 8.80 -7.42
N SER A 427 12.78 8.44 -7.91
CA SER A 427 12.94 7.53 -9.05
C SER A 427 12.49 6.10 -8.74
N ASP A 428 12.79 5.57 -7.54
CA ASP A 428 12.30 4.25 -7.12
C ASP A 428 10.76 4.21 -7.12
N PHE A 429 10.14 5.27 -6.57
CA PHE A 429 8.69 5.38 -6.52
C PHE A 429 8.05 5.50 -7.91
N ALA A 430 8.60 6.36 -8.77
CA ALA A 430 8.11 6.54 -10.13
C ALA A 430 8.20 5.24 -10.95
N ALA A 431 9.31 4.50 -10.83
CA ALA A 431 9.46 3.20 -11.46
C ALA A 431 8.42 2.19 -10.93
N ALA A 432 8.24 2.10 -9.61
CA ALA A 432 7.22 1.24 -9.00
C ALA A 432 5.81 1.57 -9.51
N LEU A 433 5.45 2.85 -9.54
CA LEU A 433 4.16 3.33 -10.05
C LEU A 433 3.97 3.04 -11.54
N LYS A 434 5.03 3.11 -12.35
CA LYS A 434 4.95 2.84 -13.79
C LYS A 434 4.68 1.36 -14.10
N TYR A 435 5.33 0.44 -13.40
CA TYR A 435 5.32 -0.98 -13.74
C TYR A 435 4.30 -1.83 -12.96
N THR A 436 3.53 -1.22 -12.05
CA THR A 436 2.47 -1.92 -11.30
C THR A 436 1.13 -1.98 -12.05
N HIS A 437 0.22 -2.85 -11.60
CA HIS A 437 -1.22 -2.83 -11.86
C HIS A 437 -2.02 -2.43 -10.61
N ASN A 438 -1.36 -1.80 -9.63
CA ASN A 438 -2.05 -1.21 -8.49
C ASN A 438 -3.08 -0.16 -8.97
N ARG A 439 -4.26 -0.13 -8.35
CA ARG A 439 -5.34 0.81 -8.70
C ARG A 439 -4.89 2.27 -8.73
N LEU A 440 -3.95 2.67 -7.87
CA LEU A 440 -3.50 4.06 -7.77
C LEU A 440 -2.85 4.56 -9.06
N LYS A 441 -2.24 3.67 -9.87
CA LYS A 441 -1.69 4.01 -11.20
C LYS A 441 -2.78 4.34 -12.22
N PHE A 442 -3.95 3.72 -12.09
CA PHE A 442 -5.02 3.84 -13.08
C PHE A 442 -5.90 5.08 -12.89
N ASN A 443 -5.65 5.85 -11.84
CA ASN A 443 -6.29 7.15 -11.63
C ASN A 443 -6.16 8.03 -12.88
N GLN A 444 -7.29 8.57 -13.34
CA GLN A 444 -7.37 9.32 -14.59
C GLN A 444 -6.81 10.74 -14.48
N GLY A 445 -6.66 11.28 -13.26
CA GLY A 445 -6.16 12.63 -13.02
C GLY A 445 -4.63 12.74 -12.98
N LEU A 446 -3.89 11.63 -13.12
CA LEU A 446 -2.43 11.63 -13.11
C LEU A 446 -1.83 12.11 -14.43
N ASP A 447 -0.70 12.83 -14.35
CA ASP A 447 0.12 13.18 -15.52
C ASP A 447 0.94 11.96 -15.97
N LYS A 448 0.28 11.05 -16.71
CA LYS A 448 0.89 9.82 -17.25
C LYS A 448 1.99 10.13 -18.27
N ILE A 449 1.90 11.25 -18.98
CA ILE A 449 2.90 11.68 -19.95
C ILE A 449 4.20 12.02 -19.21
N HIS A 450 4.10 12.78 -18.12
CA HIS A 450 5.26 13.11 -17.30
C HIS A 450 5.85 11.87 -16.60
N LEU A 451 4.99 10.97 -16.09
CA LEU A 451 5.44 9.68 -15.54
C LEU A 451 6.25 8.88 -16.58
N ASP A 452 5.74 8.78 -17.81
CA ASP A 452 6.40 8.06 -18.90
C ASP A 452 7.75 8.70 -19.26
N ARG A 453 7.82 10.03 -19.20
CA ARG A 453 9.05 10.80 -19.45
C ARG A 453 10.12 10.56 -18.40
N ILE A 454 9.79 10.68 -17.11
CA ILE A 454 10.82 10.54 -16.05
C ILE A 454 11.26 9.09 -15.85
N THR A 455 10.44 8.13 -16.28
CA THR A 455 10.77 6.69 -16.23
C THR A 455 11.41 6.18 -17.52
N ASN A 456 11.59 7.03 -18.54
CA ASN A 456 12.06 6.65 -19.87
C ASN A 456 11.31 5.43 -20.45
N SER A 457 10.00 5.35 -20.19
CA SER A 457 9.18 4.20 -20.57
C SER A 457 8.35 4.42 -21.84
N ALA A 458 8.57 5.56 -22.49
CA ALA A 458 8.04 5.88 -23.81
C ALA A 458 9.01 6.79 -24.56
N GLU A 459 8.97 6.72 -25.89
CA GLU A 459 9.67 7.67 -26.75
C GLU A 459 8.84 8.95 -26.94
N PHE A 460 9.51 10.08 -27.13
CA PHE A 460 8.88 11.38 -27.36
C PHE A 460 9.48 11.99 -28.63
N ILE A 461 8.65 12.20 -29.64
CA ILE A 461 9.09 12.68 -30.96
C ILE A 461 8.27 13.88 -31.36
N LYS A 462 8.96 14.98 -31.70
CA LYS A 462 8.33 16.17 -32.27
C LYS A 462 7.97 15.92 -33.72
N VAL A 463 6.76 16.30 -34.10
CA VAL A 463 6.24 16.12 -35.46
C VAL A 463 5.68 17.42 -36.02
N SER A 464 5.47 17.47 -37.34
CA SER A 464 4.77 18.57 -37.98
C SER A 464 3.31 18.64 -37.52
N GLU A 465 2.74 19.85 -37.55
CA GLU A 465 1.33 20.08 -37.22
C GLU A 465 0.40 19.24 -38.11
N SER A 466 0.71 19.12 -39.40
CA SER A 466 -0.05 18.29 -40.34
C SER A 466 -0.11 16.82 -39.96
N LEU A 467 1.03 16.24 -39.52
CA LEU A 467 1.07 14.84 -39.09
C LEU A 467 0.32 14.68 -37.76
N PHE A 468 0.50 15.61 -36.84
CA PHE A 468 -0.18 15.60 -35.55
C PHE A 468 -1.71 15.66 -35.72
N GLU A 469 -2.22 16.55 -36.56
CA GLU A 469 -3.65 16.70 -36.84
C GLU A 469 -4.27 15.44 -37.48
N GLY A 470 -3.51 14.70 -38.30
CA GLY A 470 -3.94 13.42 -38.85
C GLY A 470 -4.25 12.38 -37.76
N PHE A 471 -3.44 12.31 -36.70
CA PHE A 471 -3.74 11.45 -35.54
C PHE A 471 -4.80 12.06 -34.63
N ALA A 472 -4.76 13.38 -34.37
CA ALA A 472 -5.69 14.07 -33.48
C ALA A 472 -7.15 13.98 -33.97
N SER A 473 -7.36 14.04 -35.28
CA SER A 473 -8.66 13.92 -35.93
C SER A 473 -9.17 12.49 -36.05
N GLY A 474 -8.33 11.49 -35.76
CA GLY A 474 -8.64 10.07 -35.93
C GLY A 474 -8.59 9.57 -37.37
N GLN A 475 -8.08 10.36 -38.32
CA GLN A 475 -7.82 9.91 -39.69
C GLN A 475 -6.78 8.79 -39.73
N VAL A 476 -5.81 8.85 -38.81
CA VAL A 476 -4.75 7.84 -38.67
C VAL A 476 -4.91 7.08 -37.35
N SER A 477 -4.79 5.75 -37.41
CA SER A 477 -4.90 4.88 -36.24
C SER A 477 -3.76 5.11 -35.25
N ILE A 478 -4.10 5.37 -33.98
CA ILE A 478 -3.13 5.45 -32.88
C ILE A 478 -2.56 4.10 -32.45
N ILE A 479 -3.08 2.99 -33.00
CA ILE A 479 -2.67 1.62 -32.70
C ILE A 479 -1.88 1.04 -33.88
N ASN A 480 -0.71 0.46 -33.62
CA ASN A 480 0.12 -0.20 -34.63
C ASN A 480 0.49 0.75 -35.78
N ALA A 481 0.80 2.01 -35.46
CA ALA A 481 1.15 3.03 -36.45
C ALA A 481 2.53 2.75 -37.06
N CYS A 482 2.69 2.98 -38.36
CA CYS A 482 3.95 2.72 -39.07
C CYS A 482 4.53 4.02 -39.64
N PHE A 483 5.82 4.23 -39.41
CA PHE A 483 6.55 5.43 -39.83
C PHE A 483 7.79 5.06 -40.64
N ILE A 484 8.14 5.90 -41.61
CA ILE A 484 9.47 5.93 -42.21
C ILE A 484 10.23 7.07 -41.55
N GLN A 485 11.42 6.77 -41.03
CA GLN A 485 12.34 7.79 -40.53
C GLN A 485 13.28 8.21 -41.66
N ASN A 486 13.26 9.49 -42.05
CA ASN A 486 14.17 10.00 -43.07
C ASN A 486 15.60 10.17 -42.52
N SER A 487 16.55 10.53 -43.39
CA SER A 487 17.95 10.76 -43.03
C SER A 487 18.17 11.92 -42.05
N GLU A 488 17.21 12.84 -41.95
CA GLU A 488 17.19 13.96 -41.00
C GLU A 488 16.57 13.56 -39.64
N GLY A 489 16.09 12.32 -39.52
CA GLY A 489 15.47 11.78 -38.32
C GLY A 489 13.98 12.06 -38.17
N GLU A 490 13.37 12.76 -39.12
CA GLU A 490 11.93 13.07 -39.12
C GLU A 490 11.09 11.83 -39.46
N LEU A 491 9.94 11.71 -38.79
CA LEU A 491 8.99 10.64 -39.03
C LEU A 491 7.92 11.06 -40.04
N VAL A 492 7.71 10.22 -41.05
CA VAL A 492 6.61 10.32 -42.00
C VAL A 492 5.73 9.08 -41.85
N TYR A 493 4.43 9.28 -41.63
CA TYR A 493 3.50 8.14 -41.57
C TYR A 493 3.45 7.40 -42.91
N SER A 494 3.42 6.06 -42.85
CA SER A 494 3.46 5.21 -44.04
C SER A 494 2.24 4.29 -44.11
N GLU A 495 1.28 4.67 -44.96
CA GLU A 495 0.13 3.83 -45.29
C GLU A 495 0.56 2.47 -45.86
N ARG A 496 1.58 2.44 -46.74
CA ARG A 496 2.11 1.20 -47.31
C ARG A 496 2.50 0.18 -46.22
N HIS A 497 3.28 0.61 -45.23
CA HIS A 497 3.72 -0.30 -44.16
C HIS A 497 2.57 -0.68 -43.23
N LYS A 498 1.62 0.23 -43.01
CA LYS A 498 0.40 -0.09 -42.26
C LYS A 498 -0.43 -1.15 -42.96
N ASP A 499 -0.55 -1.09 -44.28
CA ASP A 499 -1.24 -2.09 -45.08
C ASP A 499 -0.52 -3.44 -45.06
N MET A 500 0.82 -3.44 -45.12
CA MET A 500 1.62 -4.66 -44.95
C MET A 500 1.38 -5.31 -43.57
N TYR A 501 1.38 -4.51 -42.50
CA TYR A 501 1.04 -4.96 -41.15
C TYR A 501 -0.39 -5.55 -41.09
N ASN A 502 -1.38 -4.85 -41.67
CA ASN A 502 -2.76 -5.29 -41.67
C ASN A 502 -2.97 -6.57 -42.50
N ALA A 503 -2.23 -6.75 -43.60
CA ALA A 503 -2.24 -7.99 -44.37
C ALA A 503 -1.67 -9.14 -43.55
N TRP A 504 -0.53 -8.91 -42.87
CA TRP A 504 0.13 -9.91 -42.04
C TRP A 504 -0.71 -10.34 -40.82
N ILE A 505 -1.40 -9.41 -40.14
CA ILE A 505 -2.22 -9.79 -38.98
C ILE A 505 -3.42 -10.64 -39.39
N ASN A 506 -3.93 -10.46 -40.61
CA ASN A 506 -5.06 -11.19 -41.17
C ASN A 506 -4.66 -12.49 -41.89
N ASP A 507 -3.36 -12.71 -42.13
CA ASP A 507 -2.85 -13.93 -42.74
C ASP A 507 -2.85 -15.10 -41.74
N ARG A 508 -3.75 -16.06 -41.97
CA ARG A 508 -3.87 -17.28 -41.17
C ARG A 508 -2.81 -18.33 -41.49
N ALA A 509 -2.10 -18.19 -42.61
CA ALA A 509 -1.05 -19.11 -43.04
C ALA A 509 0.36 -18.64 -42.64
N ARG A 510 0.48 -17.54 -41.88
CA ARG A 510 1.77 -16.97 -41.49
C ARG A 510 2.62 -17.97 -40.72
N THR A 511 3.90 -18.04 -41.08
CA THR A 511 4.89 -18.96 -40.49
C THR A 511 5.62 -18.36 -39.29
N SER A 512 5.54 -17.03 -39.11
CA SER A 512 6.17 -16.29 -38.01
C SER A 512 5.13 -15.53 -37.19
N ASN A 513 5.39 -15.40 -35.88
CA ASN A 513 4.64 -14.57 -34.95
C ASN A 513 5.31 -13.22 -34.69
N GLN A 514 6.47 -12.94 -35.30
CA GLN A 514 7.14 -11.66 -35.15
C GLN A 514 6.56 -10.64 -36.13
N VAL A 515 6.04 -9.53 -35.60
CA VAL A 515 5.40 -8.48 -36.42
C VAL A 515 6.38 -7.83 -37.39
N ILE A 516 7.65 -7.73 -37.03
CA ILE A 516 8.67 -7.09 -37.89
C ILE A 516 8.77 -7.78 -39.25
N ASP A 517 8.52 -9.09 -39.33
CA ASP A 517 8.55 -9.85 -40.59
C ASP A 517 7.46 -9.43 -41.57
N ALA A 518 6.42 -8.73 -41.10
CA ALA A 518 5.40 -8.12 -41.96
C ALA A 518 5.99 -7.14 -42.96
N PHE A 519 7.19 -6.58 -42.68
CA PHE A 519 7.84 -5.58 -43.51
C PHE A 519 8.81 -6.17 -44.56
N GLY A 520 8.85 -7.50 -44.72
CA GLY A 520 9.59 -8.17 -45.78
C GLY A 520 11.11 -7.91 -45.72
N SER A 521 11.70 -7.45 -46.82
CA SER A 521 13.14 -7.13 -46.87
C SER A 521 13.53 -5.92 -46.01
N GLU A 522 12.56 -5.18 -45.47
CA GLU A 522 12.81 -3.99 -44.63
C GLU A 522 12.75 -4.30 -43.13
N SER A 523 12.46 -5.56 -42.77
CA SER A 523 12.33 -6.02 -41.38
C SER A 523 13.58 -5.74 -40.54
N GLU A 524 14.78 -5.87 -41.13
CA GLU A 524 16.06 -5.58 -40.45
C GLU A 524 16.24 -4.10 -40.10
N ARG A 525 15.47 -3.20 -40.73
CA ARG A 525 15.50 -1.75 -40.49
C ARG A 525 14.31 -1.27 -39.65
N ALA A 526 13.42 -2.17 -39.25
CA ALA A 526 12.23 -1.86 -38.50
C ALA A 526 12.48 -2.01 -36.99
N THR A 527 12.16 -0.98 -36.23
CA THR A 527 12.15 -1.03 -34.76
C THR A 527 10.72 -0.94 -34.27
N ALA A 528 10.34 -1.81 -33.33
CA ALA A 528 9.07 -1.71 -32.61
C ALA A 528 9.24 -0.86 -31.35
N VAL A 529 8.31 0.05 -31.11
CA VAL A 529 8.28 0.96 -29.97
C VAL A 529 6.94 0.81 -29.27
N ASP A 530 6.92 0.18 -28.09
CA ASP A 530 5.68 -0.17 -27.38
C ASP A 530 4.80 1.05 -27.04
N SER A 531 5.42 2.18 -26.71
CA SER A 531 4.74 3.42 -26.37
C SER A 531 5.52 4.62 -26.93
N LEU A 532 4.87 5.39 -27.80
CA LEU A 532 5.46 6.56 -28.45
C LEU A 532 4.50 7.75 -28.29
N TYR A 533 5.03 8.92 -27.94
CA TYR A 533 4.29 10.18 -27.92
C TYR A 533 4.69 11.05 -29.10
N LEU A 534 3.69 11.46 -29.90
CA LEU A 534 3.86 12.52 -30.88
C LEU A 534 3.63 13.86 -30.19
N GLU A 535 4.54 14.82 -30.38
CA GLU A 535 4.48 16.15 -29.79
C GLU A 535 4.35 17.25 -30.85
N CYS A 536 3.39 18.16 -30.64
CA CYS A 536 3.23 19.37 -31.43
C CYS A 536 2.91 20.55 -30.48
N GLY A 537 3.92 21.37 -30.21
CA GLY A 537 3.83 22.43 -29.18
C GLY A 537 3.66 21.82 -27.78
N GLU A 538 2.61 22.22 -27.07
CA GLU A 538 2.25 21.70 -25.74
C GLU A 538 1.33 20.47 -25.79
N LYS A 539 0.86 20.10 -26.98
CA LYS A 539 -0.04 18.96 -27.17
C LYS A 539 0.76 17.68 -27.42
N SER A 540 0.24 16.57 -26.91
CA SER A 540 0.79 15.25 -27.18
C SER A 540 -0.30 14.21 -27.44
N ILE A 541 0.01 13.23 -28.28
CA ILE A 541 -0.84 12.06 -28.56
C ILE A 541 -0.02 10.81 -28.31
N ARG A 542 -0.58 9.88 -27.53
CA ARG A 542 0.02 8.58 -27.29
C ARG A 542 -0.34 7.62 -28.40
N LEU A 543 0.67 6.96 -28.94
CA LEU A 543 0.57 5.83 -29.85
C LEU A 543 0.87 4.53 -29.08
N HIS A 544 0.12 3.50 -29.42
CA HIS A 544 0.24 2.17 -28.83
C HIS A 544 0.87 1.23 -29.86
N MET A 545 2.08 0.75 -29.56
CA MET A 545 2.90 -0.10 -30.42
C MET A 545 3.15 0.57 -31.79
N ALA A 546 4.16 1.43 -31.91
CA ALA A 546 4.55 2.05 -33.18
C ALA A 546 5.71 1.29 -33.83
N TYR A 547 5.78 1.33 -35.16
CA TYR A 547 6.87 0.75 -35.95
C TYR A 547 7.60 1.85 -36.71
N ILE A 548 8.91 1.94 -36.53
CA ILE A 548 9.76 2.93 -37.20
C ILE A 548 10.71 2.19 -38.14
N ILE A 549 10.56 2.42 -39.44
CA ILE A 549 11.40 1.86 -40.50
C ILE A 549 12.44 2.91 -40.89
N LYS A 550 13.73 2.61 -40.75
CA LYS A 550 14.80 3.53 -41.16
C LYS A 550 14.87 3.65 -42.69
N GLY A 551 14.68 4.85 -43.20
CA GLY A 551 14.87 5.21 -44.61
C GLY A 551 16.31 5.00 -45.07
N VAL A 552 16.48 4.82 -46.39
CA VAL A 552 17.80 4.66 -47.04
C VAL A 552 18.42 6.02 -47.30
#